data_AF-A0A3D9E5D0-F1
#
_entry.id   AF-A0A3D9E5D0-F1
#
_cell.length_a   1.000
_cell.length_b   1.000
_cell.length_c   1.000
_cell.angle_alpha   90.00
_cell.angle_beta   90.00
_cell.angle_gamma   90.00
#
_symmetry.space_group_name_H-M   'P 1'
#
loop_
_entity.id
_entity.type
_entity.pdbx_description
1 polymer ?
#
loop_
_entity_poly.entity_id
_entity_poly.type
_entity_poly.pdbx_seq_one_letter_code
_entity_poly.pdbx_strand_id
1 'polypeptide(L)'
;MGIAATRDQLPDGWGKLPYRTRKSSVAAIDGPAVRIYFWPSVDDLASARPASAGFVIVLEWETGEFAGWARHNRALNFDTGEDLVPTRSAEAMELYERIAWNGNNGWRDDWGKRDAIRDMRKLRDMGELDVLDLAGYMIGRRGSRAIRQLLRLARSV
;
A
#
# COMPACT_ATOMS: atom_id res chain seq x y z
N MET A 1 -9.77 11.85 3.90
CA MET A 1 -9.58 10.42 4.25
C MET A 1 -10.20 10.25 5.63
N GLY A 2 -11.37 9.61 5.71
CA GLY A 2 -12.21 9.56 6.90
C GLY A 2 -11.48 9.10 8.18
N ILE A 3 -11.60 9.94 9.20
CA ILE A 3 -11.01 9.86 10.55
C ILE A 3 -11.98 9.11 11.48
N ALA A 4 -11.45 8.31 12.42
CA ALA A 4 -12.16 8.01 13.66
C ALA A 4 -11.22 8.21 14.86
N ALA A 5 -11.56 9.19 15.71
CA ALA A 5 -10.74 9.67 16.82
C ALA A 5 -11.13 9.07 18.19
N THR A 6 -12.26 8.39 18.32
CA THR A 6 -12.69 7.77 19.59
C THR A 6 -13.51 6.49 19.37
N ARG A 7 -13.51 5.64 20.41
CA ARG A 7 -14.09 4.28 20.46
C ARG A 7 -15.62 4.23 20.24
N ASP A 8 -16.29 5.39 20.22
CA ASP A 8 -17.74 5.50 20.35
C ASP A 8 -18.46 5.75 19.00
N GLN A 9 -17.71 5.76 17.88
CA GLN A 9 -18.24 6.06 16.54
C GLN A 9 -18.23 4.87 15.56
N LEU A 10 -17.98 3.65 16.04
CA LEU A 10 -18.05 2.46 15.19
C LEU A 10 -19.52 2.04 15.02
N PRO A 11 -19.99 1.71 13.80
CA PRO A 11 -21.37 1.28 13.56
C PRO A 11 -21.79 0.12 14.46
N ASP A 12 -23.02 0.18 14.98
CA ASP A 12 -23.58 -0.87 15.83
C ASP A 12 -23.52 -2.22 15.11
N GLY A 13 -22.78 -3.16 15.71
CA GLY A 13 -22.51 -4.50 15.16
C GLY A 13 -21.03 -4.81 14.97
N TRP A 14 -20.18 -3.79 14.83
CA TRP A 14 -18.74 -3.98 14.62
C TRP A 14 -17.99 -4.40 15.88
N GLY A 15 -18.48 -3.99 17.06
CA GLY A 15 -17.91 -4.41 18.35
C GLY A 15 -18.01 -5.92 18.64
N LYS A 16 -18.76 -6.68 17.83
CA LYS A 16 -18.91 -8.14 17.95
C LYS A 16 -17.99 -8.92 17.02
N LEU A 17 -17.35 -8.25 16.05
CA LEU A 17 -16.43 -8.91 15.13
C LEU A 17 -15.04 -9.03 15.77
N PRO A 18 -14.35 -10.17 15.62
CA PRO A 18 -12.99 -10.31 16.10
C PRO A 18 -12.10 -9.28 15.39
N TYR A 19 -11.58 -8.33 16.14
CA TYR A 19 -10.74 -7.24 15.63
C TYR A 19 -9.27 -7.44 16.02
N ARG A 20 -8.37 -7.15 15.07
CA ARG A 20 -6.92 -7.15 15.30
C ARG A 20 -6.41 -5.72 15.40
N THR A 21 -5.67 -5.41 16.47
CA THR A 21 -4.83 -4.21 16.57
C THR A 21 -3.39 -4.65 16.79
N ARG A 22 -2.42 -3.75 16.57
CA ARG A 22 -0.99 -4.02 16.80
C ARG A 22 -0.67 -4.53 18.22
N LYS A 23 -1.52 -4.24 19.22
CA LYS A 23 -1.36 -4.68 20.62
C LYS A 23 -2.02 -6.02 20.97
N SER A 24 -2.92 -6.56 20.15
CA SER A 24 -3.67 -7.79 20.47
C SER A 24 -3.14 -9.07 19.81
N SER A 25 -1.89 -9.06 19.32
CA SER A 25 -1.28 -10.15 18.55
C SER A 25 -1.17 -11.51 19.28
N VAL A 26 -1.46 -11.57 20.59
CA VAL A 26 -1.24 -12.77 21.41
C VAL A 26 -2.45 -13.72 21.47
N ALA A 27 -3.64 -13.30 21.03
CA ALA A 27 -4.88 -14.09 21.20
C ALA A 27 -5.64 -14.37 19.89
N ALA A 28 -4.94 -14.59 18.78
CA ALA A 28 -5.58 -14.71 17.46
C ALA A 28 -6.14 -16.13 17.20
N ILE A 29 -7.46 -16.22 17.04
CA ILE A 29 -8.18 -17.35 16.44
C ILE A 29 -8.13 -17.21 14.91
N ASP A 30 -8.01 -18.32 14.18
CA ASP A 30 -8.12 -18.38 12.72
C ASP A 30 -9.60 -18.22 12.29
N GLY A 31 -9.89 -17.17 11.53
CA GLY A 31 -11.23 -16.87 11.00
C GLY A 31 -11.25 -15.55 10.23
N PRO A 32 -12.36 -15.20 9.53
CA PRO A 32 -12.50 -13.96 8.79
C PRO A 32 -12.58 -12.77 9.76
N ALA A 33 -11.40 -12.35 10.22
CA ALA A 33 -11.23 -11.25 11.15
C ALA A 33 -11.31 -9.92 10.39
N VAL A 34 -11.99 -8.95 11.01
CA VAL A 34 -11.85 -7.55 10.62
C VAL A 34 -10.47 -7.09 11.10
N ARG A 35 -9.63 -6.60 10.18
CA ARG A 35 -8.31 -6.07 10.52
C ARG A 35 -8.36 -4.55 10.42
N ILE A 36 -8.03 -3.87 11.51
CA ILE A 36 -8.04 -2.40 11.55
C ILE A 36 -6.61 -1.92 11.81
N TYR A 37 -6.11 -1.10 10.91
CA TYR A 37 -4.79 -0.47 11.00
C TYR A 37 -4.96 1.04 11.17
N PHE A 38 -4.58 1.53 12.34
CA PHE A 38 -4.55 2.95 12.67
C PHE A 38 -3.13 3.48 12.47
N TRP A 39 -2.96 4.47 11.59
CA TRP A 39 -1.67 5.04 11.19
C TRP A 39 -0.64 3.95 10.84
N PRO A 40 -0.92 3.15 9.80
CA PRO A 40 -0.09 2.00 9.51
C PRO A 40 1.32 2.42 9.11
N SER A 41 2.29 1.56 9.42
CA SER A 41 3.56 1.55 8.73
C SER A 41 3.48 0.76 7.41
N VAL A 42 4.50 0.92 6.57
CA VAL A 42 4.70 0.07 5.38
C VAL A 42 4.69 -1.43 5.74
N ASP A 43 5.27 -1.81 6.87
CA ASP A 43 5.30 -3.21 7.33
C ASP A 43 3.90 -3.70 7.73
N ASP A 44 3.08 -2.83 8.36
CA ASP A 44 1.69 -3.15 8.70
C ASP A 44 0.87 -3.43 7.43
N LEU A 45 0.95 -2.58 6.42
CA LEU A 45 0.23 -2.78 5.14
C LEU A 45 0.75 -3.98 4.34
N ALA A 46 2.05 -4.27 4.39
CA ALA A 46 2.60 -5.47 3.78
C ALA A 46 2.05 -6.75 4.44
N SER A 47 1.74 -6.69 5.75
CA SER A 47 1.14 -7.79 6.51
C SER A 47 -0.39 -7.91 6.34
N ALA A 48 -1.04 -6.84 5.86
CA ALA A 48 -2.50 -6.72 5.86
C ALA A 48 -3.21 -7.81 5.05
N ARG A 49 -2.58 -8.32 3.98
CA ARG A 49 -3.06 -9.37 3.07
C ARG A 49 -4.59 -9.34 2.88
N PRO A 50 -5.15 -8.32 2.19
CA PRO A 50 -6.60 -8.13 2.06
C PRO A 50 -7.36 -9.37 1.56
N ALA A 51 -6.78 -10.11 0.60
CA ALA A 51 -7.35 -11.36 0.10
C ALA A 51 -7.52 -12.49 1.14
N SER A 52 -6.91 -12.36 2.32
CA SER A 52 -6.99 -13.35 3.42
C SER A 52 -7.86 -12.90 4.60
N ALA A 53 -8.51 -11.73 4.50
CA ALA A 53 -9.32 -11.16 5.55
C ALA A 53 -10.78 -10.99 5.07
N GLY A 54 -11.73 -11.01 6.02
CA GLY A 54 -13.11 -10.66 5.70
C GLY A 54 -13.22 -9.17 5.37
N PHE A 55 -12.57 -8.32 6.17
CA PHE A 55 -12.44 -6.89 5.94
C PHE A 55 -11.09 -6.37 6.41
N VAL A 56 -10.50 -5.43 5.65
CA VAL A 56 -9.32 -4.66 6.06
C VAL A 56 -9.67 -3.18 6.02
N ILE A 57 -9.39 -2.50 7.11
CA ILE A 57 -9.69 -1.08 7.29
C ILE A 57 -8.39 -0.38 7.64
N VAL A 58 -8.06 0.63 6.86
CA VAL A 58 -6.86 1.43 7.02
C VAL A 58 -7.27 2.86 7.24
N LEU A 59 -6.80 3.43 8.34
CA LEU A 59 -7.02 4.82 8.71
C LEU A 59 -5.66 5.52 8.72
N GLU A 60 -5.44 6.41 7.76
CA GLU A 60 -4.25 7.25 7.62
C GLU A 60 -4.63 8.73 7.85
N TRP A 61 -3.65 9.56 8.22
CA TRP A 61 -3.80 11.01 8.14
C TRP A 61 -3.90 11.45 6.67
N GLU A 62 -4.33 12.71 6.43
CA GLU A 62 -4.49 13.29 5.08
C GLU A 62 -3.18 13.43 4.28
N THR A 63 -2.07 12.89 4.78
CA THR A 63 -0.78 12.82 4.09
C THR A 63 -0.83 12.02 2.79
N GLY A 64 -1.75 11.05 2.69
CA GLY A 64 -1.96 10.26 1.47
C GLY A 64 -0.78 9.37 1.08
N GLU A 65 0.13 9.07 2.01
CA GLU A 65 1.34 8.27 1.81
C GLU A 65 0.99 6.86 1.30
N PHE A 66 -0.16 6.31 1.72
CA PHE A 66 -0.61 4.98 1.31
C PHE A 66 -1.77 5.00 0.31
N ALA A 67 -2.10 6.16 -0.27
CA ALA A 67 -3.16 6.28 -1.28
C ALA A 67 -2.89 5.38 -2.50
N GLY A 68 -1.62 5.21 -2.89
CA GLY A 68 -1.23 4.26 -3.93
C GLY A 68 -1.59 2.82 -3.59
N TRP A 69 -1.26 2.37 -2.37
CA TRP A 69 -1.62 1.02 -1.93
C TRP A 69 -3.13 0.82 -1.93
N ALA A 70 -3.88 1.82 -1.48
CA ALA A 70 -5.34 1.79 -1.47
C ALA A 70 -5.91 1.64 -2.89
N ARG A 71 -5.44 2.41 -3.87
CA ARG A 71 -5.83 2.28 -5.29
C ARG A 71 -5.52 0.91 -5.87
N HIS A 72 -4.31 0.41 -5.62
CA HIS A 72 -3.86 -0.89 -6.14
C HIS A 72 -4.54 -2.09 -5.48
N ASN A 73 -5.28 -1.87 -4.39
CA ASN A 73 -6.16 -2.86 -3.76
C ASN A 73 -7.64 -2.58 -4.00
N ARG A 74 -8.00 -1.59 -4.83
CA ARG A 74 -9.38 -1.13 -5.06
C ARG A 74 -10.13 -0.89 -3.75
N ALA A 75 -9.46 -0.21 -2.82
CA ALA A 75 -10.06 0.12 -1.54
C ALA A 75 -11.22 1.11 -1.73
N LEU A 76 -12.26 0.94 -0.93
CA LEU A 76 -13.38 1.88 -0.86
C LEU A 76 -12.95 3.18 -0.15
N ASN A 77 -13.20 4.32 -0.77
CA ASN A 77 -13.07 5.61 -0.09
C ASN A 77 -14.32 5.87 0.77
N PHE A 78 -14.16 5.93 2.09
CA PHE A 78 -15.27 6.15 3.02
C PHE A 78 -15.94 7.52 2.89
N ASP A 79 -15.20 8.55 2.43
CA ASP A 79 -15.75 9.91 2.32
C ASP A 79 -16.65 10.04 1.07
N THR A 80 -16.30 9.36 -0.03
CA THR A 80 -17.01 9.45 -1.31
C THR A 80 -17.90 8.24 -1.60
N GLY A 81 -17.69 7.11 -0.92
CA GLY A 81 -18.37 5.85 -1.21
C GLY A 81 -17.92 5.18 -2.52
N GLU A 82 -16.83 5.63 -3.12
CA GLU A 82 -16.34 5.15 -4.41
C GLU A 82 -15.08 4.29 -4.27
N ASP A 83 -14.92 3.33 -5.16
CA ASP A 83 -13.69 2.54 -5.26
C ASP A 83 -12.53 3.41 -5.76
N LEU A 84 -11.40 3.32 -5.06
CA LEU A 84 -10.15 3.92 -5.51
C LEU A 84 -9.57 3.07 -6.63
N VAL A 85 -9.57 3.59 -7.86
CA VAL A 85 -9.02 2.89 -9.03
C VAL A 85 -7.61 3.37 -9.38
N PRO A 86 -6.74 2.48 -9.88
CA PRO A 86 -5.47 2.89 -10.49
C PRO A 86 -5.74 3.83 -11.66
N THR A 87 -5.01 4.93 -11.73
CA THR A 87 -5.16 5.96 -12.79
C THR A 87 -4.13 5.82 -13.92
N ARG A 88 -3.25 4.82 -13.84
CA ARG A 88 -2.11 4.62 -14.75
C ARG A 88 -2.54 3.89 -16.01
N SER A 89 -1.96 4.30 -17.14
CA SER A 89 -2.04 3.55 -18.40
C SER A 89 -1.52 2.11 -18.27
N ALA A 90 -1.95 1.23 -19.17
CA ALA A 90 -1.47 -0.16 -19.21
C ALA A 90 0.06 -0.24 -19.39
N GLU A 91 0.63 0.62 -20.24
CA GLU A 91 2.09 0.70 -20.42
C GLU A 91 2.81 1.14 -19.13
N ALA A 92 2.24 2.11 -18.38
CA ALA A 92 2.80 2.49 -17.09
C ALA A 92 2.73 1.33 -16.07
N MET A 93 1.64 0.54 -16.10
CA MET A 93 1.51 -0.64 -15.23
C MET A 93 2.53 -1.74 -15.55
N GLU A 94 2.89 -1.95 -16.83
CA GLU A 94 3.98 -2.87 -17.20
C GLU A 94 5.33 -2.41 -16.63
N LEU A 95 5.58 -1.09 -16.62
CA LEU A 95 6.78 -0.53 -15.99
C LEU A 95 6.75 -0.71 -14.47
N TYR A 96 5.60 -0.53 -13.83
CA TYR A 96 5.43 -0.81 -12.40
C TYR A 96 5.76 -2.28 -12.06
N GLU A 97 5.27 -3.21 -12.88
CA GLU A 97 5.54 -4.64 -12.74
C GLU A 97 7.03 -4.96 -12.91
N ARG A 98 7.68 -4.40 -13.93
CA ARG A 98 9.10 -4.60 -14.19
C ARG A 98 9.98 -4.02 -13.08
N ILE A 99 9.66 -2.82 -12.60
CA ILE A 99 10.32 -2.21 -11.44
C ILE A 99 10.11 -3.11 -10.21
N ALA A 100 8.89 -3.55 -9.93
CA ALA A 100 8.65 -4.45 -8.81
C ALA A 100 9.47 -5.75 -8.95
N TRP A 101 9.47 -6.38 -10.14
CA TRP A 101 10.24 -7.59 -10.44
C TRP A 101 11.74 -7.42 -10.13
N ASN A 102 12.36 -6.40 -10.72
CA ASN A 102 13.79 -6.11 -10.53
C ASN A 102 14.14 -5.76 -9.07
N GLY A 103 13.18 -5.23 -8.31
CA GLY A 103 13.32 -4.93 -6.89
C GLY A 103 13.24 -6.15 -5.96
N ASN A 104 13.15 -7.39 -6.47
CA ASN A 104 13.03 -8.61 -5.65
C ASN A 104 14.19 -8.80 -4.66
N ASN A 105 15.39 -8.34 -5.02
CA ASN A 105 16.59 -8.40 -4.19
C ASN A 105 16.79 -7.13 -3.35
N GLY A 106 15.84 -6.19 -3.39
CA GLY A 106 15.92 -4.91 -2.70
C GLY A 106 16.92 -3.94 -3.32
N TRP A 107 17.20 -4.06 -4.62
CA TRP A 107 18.11 -3.20 -5.38
C TRP A 107 19.56 -3.27 -4.89
N ARG A 108 20.06 -4.48 -4.63
CA ARG A 108 21.43 -4.68 -4.10
C ARG A 108 22.49 -4.51 -5.18
N ASP A 109 22.22 -4.97 -6.40
CA ASP A 109 23.11 -4.84 -7.54
C ASP A 109 22.93 -3.51 -8.29
N ASP A 110 23.89 -3.18 -9.14
CA ASP A 110 23.86 -1.93 -9.92
C ASP A 110 23.02 -2.05 -11.19
N TRP A 111 22.83 -3.27 -11.71
CA TRP A 111 22.00 -3.52 -12.90
C TRP A 111 20.53 -3.25 -12.62
N GLY A 112 19.97 -3.82 -11.55
CA GLY A 112 18.60 -3.59 -11.12
C GLY A 112 18.34 -2.14 -10.75
N LYS A 113 19.27 -1.46 -10.08
CA LYS A 113 19.16 -0.01 -9.82
C LYS A 113 19.10 0.79 -11.12
N ARG A 114 19.99 0.50 -12.07
CA ARG A 114 20.05 1.20 -13.36
C ARG A 114 18.76 0.99 -14.16
N ASP A 115 18.25 -0.24 -14.19
CA ASP A 115 17.00 -0.57 -14.86
C ASP A 115 15.80 0.12 -14.20
N ALA A 116 15.72 0.15 -12.87
CA ALA A 116 14.69 0.89 -12.15
C ALA A 116 14.71 2.38 -12.47
N ILE A 117 15.89 3.00 -12.48
CA ILE A 117 16.06 4.42 -12.82
C ILE A 117 15.64 4.67 -14.27
N ARG A 118 16.03 3.80 -15.21
CA ARG A 118 15.61 3.88 -16.61
C ARG A 118 14.09 3.82 -16.73
N ASP A 119 13.45 2.87 -16.05
CA ASP A 119 12.01 2.66 -16.15
C ASP A 119 11.22 3.79 -15.47
N MET A 120 11.70 4.32 -14.35
CA MET A 120 11.14 5.52 -13.71
C MET A 120 11.32 6.78 -14.58
N ARG A 121 12.44 6.93 -15.29
CA ARG A 121 12.61 8.01 -16.28
C ARG A 121 11.62 7.86 -17.42
N LYS A 122 11.38 6.65 -17.92
CA LYS A 122 10.36 6.40 -18.93
C LYS A 122 8.96 6.79 -18.43
N LEU A 123 8.59 6.39 -17.20
CA LEU A 123 7.34 6.83 -16.57
C LEU A 123 7.24 8.36 -16.49
N ARG A 124 8.33 9.05 -16.13
CA ARG A 124 8.38 10.51 -16.05
C ARG A 124 8.18 11.15 -17.42
N ASP A 125 8.86 10.63 -18.44
CA ASP A 125 8.80 11.14 -19.81
C ASP A 125 7.40 10.91 -20.42
N MET A 126 6.67 9.89 -19.96
CA MET A 126 5.24 9.66 -20.26
C MET A 126 4.27 10.55 -19.46
N GLY A 127 4.75 11.31 -18.46
CA GLY A 127 3.90 12.07 -17.54
C GLY A 127 3.18 11.23 -16.48
N GLU A 128 3.62 9.98 -16.27
CA GLU A 128 2.94 8.95 -15.47
C GLU A 128 3.72 8.56 -14.20
N LEU A 129 4.86 9.21 -13.93
CA LEU A 129 5.63 8.95 -12.72
C LEU A 129 4.95 9.59 -11.50
N ASP A 130 4.37 8.74 -10.65
CA ASP A 130 4.00 9.06 -9.28
C ASP A 130 4.72 8.11 -8.34
N VAL A 131 5.71 8.64 -7.63
CA VAL A 131 6.60 7.86 -6.79
C VAL A 131 5.86 7.25 -5.59
N LEU A 132 4.88 7.95 -5.04
CA LEU A 132 4.10 7.45 -3.91
C LEU A 132 3.11 6.37 -4.37
N ASP A 133 2.51 6.55 -5.54
CA ASP A 133 1.66 5.52 -6.14
C ASP A 133 2.45 4.24 -6.48
N LEU A 134 3.65 4.39 -7.07
CA LEU A 134 4.57 3.28 -7.34
C LEU A 134 5.04 2.58 -6.05
N ALA A 135 5.36 3.33 -5.01
CA ALA A 135 5.69 2.76 -3.70
C ALA A 135 4.49 1.97 -3.13
N GLY A 136 3.28 2.54 -3.23
CA GLY A 136 2.03 1.90 -2.85
C GLY A 136 1.75 0.60 -3.61
N TYR A 137 2.02 0.57 -4.91
CA TYR A 137 1.95 -0.64 -5.74
C TYR A 137 2.87 -1.74 -5.21
N MET A 138 4.08 -1.39 -4.76
CA MET A 138 5.06 -2.35 -4.25
C MET A 138 4.73 -2.91 -2.86
N ILE A 139 3.90 -2.23 -2.07
CA ILE A 139 3.49 -2.71 -0.74
C ILE A 139 2.74 -4.05 -0.87
N GLY A 140 3.14 -5.04 -0.09
CA GLY A 140 2.64 -6.42 -0.16
C GLY A 140 3.30 -7.29 -1.25
N ARG A 141 4.02 -6.68 -2.20
CA ARG A 141 4.84 -7.39 -3.21
C ARG A 141 6.30 -7.46 -2.81
N ARG A 142 6.80 -6.46 -2.08
CA ARG A 142 8.20 -6.33 -1.66
C ARG A 142 8.30 -5.93 -0.18
N GLY A 143 9.42 -6.27 0.44
CA GLY A 143 9.70 -5.87 1.82
C GLY A 143 10.01 -4.38 1.96
N SER A 144 9.79 -3.81 3.15
CA SER A 144 9.95 -2.37 3.40
C SER A 144 11.34 -1.81 3.09
N ARG A 145 12.39 -2.63 3.15
CA ARG A 145 13.74 -2.24 2.71
C ARG A 145 13.77 -1.90 1.21
N ALA A 146 13.14 -2.70 0.36
CA ALA A 146 13.10 -2.48 -1.08
C ALA A 146 12.30 -1.22 -1.43
N ILE A 147 11.21 -0.97 -0.71
CA ILE A 147 10.36 0.22 -0.87
C ILE A 147 11.13 1.49 -0.47
N ARG A 148 11.81 1.48 0.69
CA ARG A 148 12.67 2.60 1.10
C ARG A 148 13.78 2.88 0.10
N GLN A 149 14.37 1.83 -0.47
CA GLN A 149 15.40 1.96 -1.48
C GLN A 149 14.85 2.48 -2.82
N LEU A 150 13.64 2.09 -3.22
CA LEU A 150 12.93 2.69 -4.36
C LEU A 150 12.78 4.21 -4.15
N LEU A 151 12.24 4.63 -3.00
CA LEU A 151 12.06 6.06 -2.68
C LEU A 151 13.37 6.83 -2.73
N ARG A 152 14.49 6.20 -2.38
CA ARG A 152 15.84 6.78 -2.52
C ARG A 152 16.26 6.88 -3.98
N LEU A 153 16.06 5.85 -4.79
CA LEU A 153 16.38 5.85 -6.22
C LEU A 153 15.56 6.90 -6.97
N ALA A 154 14.30 7.08 -6.61
CA ALA A 154 13.40 8.05 -7.23
C ALA A 154 13.90 9.50 -7.10
N ARG A 155 14.72 9.83 -6.09
CA ARG A 155 15.35 11.17 -5.96
C ARG A 155 16.39 11.48 -7.03
N SER A 156 16.76 10.50 -7.87
CA SER A 156 17.75 10.63 -8.95
C SER A 156 17.14 10.62 -10.36
N VAL A 157 15.80 10.65 -10.42
CA VAL A 157 14.97 10.65 -11.63
C VAL A 157 14.29 12.00 -11.74
#